data_AF-A0A5C5X338-F1
#
_entry.id   AF-A0A5C5X338-F1
#
_cell.length_a   1.000
_cell.length_b   1.000
_cell.length_c   1.000
_cell.angle_alpha   90.00
_cell.angle_beta   90.00
_cell.angle_gamma   90.00
#
_symmetry.space_group_name_H-M   'P 1'
#
loop_
_entity.id
_entity.type
_entity.pdbx_description
1 polymer ?
#
loop_
_entity_poly.entity_id
_entity_poly.type
_entity_poly.pdbx_seq_one_letter_code
_entity_poly.pdbx_strand_id
1 'polypeptide(L)'
;MKLNELLQYNLRSVKAYLMREDFQRFWTYESATWAGKFLDQWCTRAMRSKIELMKEMAGTLRRHRELMLNWFRARGEISNGSAEGMNNKAKLALRKAYGFKSYEAYGMALYHQLGKLPEPNRTHRFC
;
A
#
# COMPACT_ATOMS: atom_id res chain seq x y z
N MET A 1 -2.51 7.81 36.49
CA MET A 1 -2.99 8.41 35.23
C MET A 1 -3.88 9.60 35.59
N LYS A 2 -3.49 10.82 35.23
CA LYS A 2 -4.23 12.05 35.60
C LYS A 2 -5.23 12.41 34.50
N LEU A 3 -6.37 13.01 34.85
CA LEU A 3 -7.42 13.42 33.90
C LEU A 3 -6.88 14.25 32.72
N ASN A 4 -5.88 15.09 32.97
CA ASN A 4 -5.24 15.93 31.95
C ASN A 4 -4.49 15.11 30.87
N GLU A 5 -3.90 13.97 31.24
CA GLU A 5 -3.21 13.08 30.29
C GLU A 5 -4.21 12.40 29.36
N LEU A 6 -5.35 11.92 29.91
CA LEU A 6 -6.42 11.31 29.13
C LEU A 6 -7.04 12.30 28.13
N LEU A 7 -7.28 13.55 28.57
CA LEU A 7 -7.74 14.62 27.69
C LEU A 7 -6.72 14.92 26.57
N GLN A 8 -5.42 14.98 26.89
CA GLN A 8 -4.37 15.18 25.88
C GLN A 8 -4.30 14.04 24.87
N TYR A 9 -4.40 12.78 25.30
CA TYR A 9 -4.43 11.64 24.38
C TYR A 9 -5.64 11.70 23.46
N ASN A 10 -6.82 12.01 24.01
CA ASN A 10 -8.03 12.17 23.20
C ASN A 10 -7.86 13.28 22.14
N LEU A 11 -7.31 14.44 22.52
CA LEU A 11 -7.04 15.55 21.61
C LEU A 11 -6.02 15.18 20.51
N ARG A 12 -4.96 14.43 20.84
CA ARG A 12 -3.98 13.94 19.84
C ARG A 12 -4.61 12.97 18.87
N SER A 13 -5.43 12.04 19.36
CA SER A 13 -6.15 11.07 18.53
C SER A 13 -7.16 11.73 17.60
N VAL A 14 -7.96 12.68 18.10
CA VAL A 14 -8.90 13.45 17.28
C VAL A 14 -8.15 14.27 16.22
N LYS A 15 -7.04 14.93 16.59
CA LYS A 15 -6.21 15.66 15.63
C LYS A 15 -5.64 14.74 14.54
N ALA A 16 -5.12 13.57 14.92
CA ALA A 16 -4.61 12.57 13.99
C ALA A 16 -5.72 12.09 13.03
N TYR A 17 -6.91 11.84 13.55
CA TYR A 17 -8.08 11.45 12.76
C TYR A 17 -8.45 12.54 11.73
N LEU A 18 -8.58 13.79 12.17
CA LEU A 18 -8.89 14.91 11.26
C LEU A 18 -7.84 15.09 10.16
N MET A 19 -6.55 14.88 10.48
CA MET A 19 -5.48 14.93 9.49
C MET A 19 -5.59 13.81 8.45
N ARG A 20 -5.99 12.60 8.88
CA ARG A 20 -6.26 11.47 7.99
C ARG A 20 -7.44 11.77 7.07
N GLU A 21 -8.53 12.32 7.60
CA GLU A 21 -9.70 12.70 6.80
C GLU A 21 -9.36 13.82 5.81
N ASP A 22 -8.62 14.85 6.22
CA ASP A 22 -8.17 15.90 5.30
C ASP A 22 -7.31 15.34 4.16
N PHE A 23 -6.50 14.31 4.43
CA PHE A 23 -5.69 13.66 3.40
C PHE A 23 -6.53 12.99 2.30
N GLN A 24 -7.77 12.58 2.56
CA GLN A 24 -8.63 11.97 1.53
C GLN A 24 -8.86 12.88 0.33
N ARG A 25 -8.81 14.20 0.54
CA ARG A 25 -8.88 15.21 -0.52
C ARG A 25 -7.74 15.11 -1.54
N PHE A 26 -6.63 14.45 -1.19
CA PHE A 26 -5.55 14.19 -2.14
C PHE A 26 -6.05 13.48 -3.40
N TRP A 27 -6.95 12.52 -3.25
CA TRP A 27 -7.45 11.70 -4.35
C TRP A 27 -8.55 12.36 -5.18
N THR A 28 -9.05 13.52 -4.75
CA THR A 28 -10.07 14.27 -5.50
C THR A 28 -9.48 15.25 -6.51
N TYR A 29 -8.15 15.42 -6.53
CA TYR A 29 -7.49 16.27 -7.51
C TYR A 29 -7.35 15.55 -8.87
N GLU A 30 -7.56 16.28 -9.96
CA GLU A 30 -7.33 15.75 -11.32
C GLU A 30 -5.90 16.00 -11.81
N SER A 31 -5.28 17.10 -11.38
CA SER A 31 -3.95 17.49 -11.83
C SER A 31 -2.86 17.06 -10.85
N ALA A 32 -1.81 16.43 -11.37
CA ALA A 32 -0.62 16.07 -10.62
C ALA A 32 0.07 17.27 -9.96
N THR A 33 0.00 18.47 -10.55
CA THR A 33 0.61 19.68 -9.97
C THR A 33 -0.10 20.12 -8.70
N TRP A 34 -1.44 20.15 -8.74
CA TRP A 34 -2.26 20.52 -7.58
C TRP A 34 -2.21 19.46 -6.49
N ALA A 35 -2.28 18.17 -6.86
CA ALA A 35 -2.08 17.06 -5.93
C ALA A 35 -0.71 17.14 -5.24
N GLY A 36 0.36 17.42 -5.99
CA GLY A 36 1.71 17.58 -5.44
C GLY A 36 1.81 18.74 -4.45
N LYS A 37 1.22 19.89 -4.78
CA LYS A 37 1.18 21.05 -3.88
C LYS A 37 0.42 20.74 -2.59
N PHE A 38 -0.73 20.06 -2.70
CA PHE A 38 -1.50 19.61 -1.53
C PHE A 38 -0.66 18.67 -0.65
N LEU A 39 0.01 17.69 -1.27
CA LEU A 39 0.83 16.71 -0.57
C LEU A 39 1.98 17.37 0.21
N ASP A 40 2.67 18.32 -0.41
CA ASP A 40 3.78 19.05 0.22
C ASP A 40 3.29 19.89 1.42
N GLN A 41 2.13 20.54 1.29
CA GLN A 41 1.49 21.29 2.36
C GLN A 41 1.00 20.39 3.50
N TRP A 42 0.36 19.26 3.17
CA TRP A 42 -0.10 18.29 4.15
C TRP A 42 1.08 17.70 4.93
N CYS A 43 2.15 17.30 4.26
CA CYS A 43 3.37 16.80 4.90
C CYS A 43 3.98 17.85 5.83
N THR A 44 3.97 19.12 5.44
CA THR A 44 4.46 20.23 6.28
C THR A 44 3.61 20.40 7.55
N ARG A 45 2.28 20.31 7.44
CA ARG A 45 1.36 20.32 8.60
C ARG A 45 1.58 19.10 9.49
N ALA A 46 1.78 17.92 8.91
CA ALA A 46 2.06 16.67 9.63
C ALA A 46 3.36 16.72 10.41
N MET A 47 4.44 17.26 9.83
CA MET A 47 5.71 17.47 10.53
C MET A 47 5.58 18.40 11.74
N ARG A 48 4.70 19.41 11.67
CA ARG A 48 4.43 20.38 12.75
C ARG A 48 3.39 19.90 13.78
N SER A 49 2.82 18.71 13.60
CA SER A 49 1.68 18.23 14.41
C SER A 49 2.02 17.86 15.86
N LYS A 50 3.31 17.62 16.17
CA LYS A 50 3.82 17.00 17.42
C LYS A 50 3.28 15.57 17.67
N ILE A 51 2.85 14.87 16.62
CA ILE A 51 2.41 13.47 16.67
C ILE A 51 3.41 12.65 15.88
N GLU A 52 4.12 11.73 16.53
CA GLU A 52 5.26 11.03 15.91
C GLU A 52 4.83 10.18 14.72
N LEU A 53 3.75 9.43 14.86
CA LEU A 53 3.16 8.65 13.77
C LEU A 53 2.84 9.51 12.53
N MET A 54 2.40 10.76 12.71
CA MET A 54 2.11 11.66 11.58
C MET A 54 3.40 12.13 10.89
N LYS A 55 4.50 12.29 11.62
CA LYS A 55 5.80 12.63 11.03
C LYS A 55 6.36 11.46 10.24
N GLU A 56 6.28 10.24 10.76
CA GLU A 56 6.70 9.02 10.06
C GLU A 56 5.92 8.83 8.76
N MET A 57 4.60 9.04 8.81
CA MET A 57 3.75 9.02 7.63
C MET A 57 4.16 10.10 6.62
N ALA A 58 4.38 11.34 7.05
CA ALA A 58 4.85 12.41 6.17
C ALA A 58 6.22 12.08 5.53
N GLY A 59 7.13 11.46 6.27
CA GLY A 59 8.40 10.98 5.74
C GLY A 59 8.21 9.92 4.65
N THR A 60 7.31 8.97 4.88
CA THR A 60 6.98 7.92 3.91
C THR A 60 6.35 8.49 2.65
N LEU A 61 5.40 9.42 2.80
CA LEU A 61 4.75 10.12 1.69
C LEU A 61 5.75 10.91 0.86
N ARG A 62 6.68 11.64 1.49
CA ARG A 62 7.73 12.38 0.79
C ARG A 62 8.65 11.46 -0.02
N ARG A 63 9.04 10.30 0.53
CA ARG A 63 9.86 9.31 -0.19
C ARG A 63 9.17 8.77 -1.45
N HIS A 64 7.85 8.57 -1.39
CA HIS A 64 7.06 8.00 -2.49
C HIS A 64 6.31 9.05 -3.31
N ARG A 65 6.66 10.34 -3.17
CA ARG A 65 5.96 11.46 -3.81
C ARG A 65 5.76 11.25 -5.31
N GLU A 66 6.84 10.97 -6.04
CA GLU A 66 6.77 10.81 -7.49
C GLU A 66 5.90 9.62 -7.91
N LEU A 67 5.96 8.51 -7.17
CA LEU A 67 5.13 7.34 -7.43
C LEU A 67 3.64 7.64 -7.23
N MET A 68 3.28 8.39 -6.19
CA MET A 68 1.90 8.81 -5.98
C MET A 68 1.45 9.78 -7.07
N LEU A 69 2.30 10.71 -7.51
CA LEU A 69 1.96 11.64 -8.59
C LEU A 69 1.81 10.96 -9.95
N ASN A 70 2.47 9.82 -10.18
CA ASN A 70 2.29 9.03 -11.40
C ASN A 70 0.84 8.56 -11.58
N TRP A 71 0.11 8.29 -10.50
CA TRP A 71 -1.31 7.93 -10.59
C TRP A 71 -2.15 9.05 -11.24
N PHE A 72 -1.90 10.30 -10.86
CA PHE A 72 -2.57 11.48 -11.45
C PHE A 72 -2.10 11.74 -12.89
N ARG A 73 -0.80 11.55 -13.17
CA ARG A 73 -0.25 11.67 -14.54
C ARG A 73 -0.89 10.64 -15.48
N ALA A 74 -1.13 9.43 -14.98
CA ALA A 74 -1.82 8.36 -15.67
C ALA A 74 -3.36 8.44 -15.57
N ARG A 75 -3.91 9.54 -15.03
CA ARG A 75 -5.35 9.82 -14.92
C ARG A 75 -6.17 8.70 -14.26
N GLY A 76 -5.55 7.93 -13.37
CA GLY A 76 -6.20 6.77 -12.74
C GLY A 76 -6.54 5.62 -13.71
N GLU A 77 -6.03 5.64 -14.94
CA GLU A 77 -6.29 4.61 -15.96
C GLU A 77 -5.55 3.30 -15.68
N ILE A 78 -4.51 3.35 -14.84
CA ILE A 78 -3.77 2.16 -14.41
C ILE A 78 -4.54 1.50 -13.27
N SER A 79 -5.31 0.46 -13.60
CA SER A 79 -5.98 -0.40 -12.62
C SER A 79 -4.97 -1.20 -11.81
N ASN A 80 -5.12 -1.19 -10.49
CA ASN A 80 -4.36 -2.08 -9.59
C ASN A 80 -4.80 -3.55 -9.71
N GLY A 81 -5.87 -3.84 -10.45
CA GLY A 81 -6.48 -5.17 -10.54
C GLY A 81 -5.55 -6.25 -11.06
N SER A 82 -4.64 -5.94 -12.01
CA SER A 82 -3.66 -6.91 -12.50
C SER A 82 -2.61 -7.27 -11.43
N ALA A 83 -2.12 -6.27 -10.69
CA ALA A 83 -1.16 -6.46 -9.60
C ALA A 83 -1.80 -7.20 -8.41
N GLU A 84 -3.05 -6.85 -8.07
CA GLU A 84 -3.84 -7.55 -7.05
C GLU A 84 -4.13 -8.99 -7.44
N GLY A 85 -4.52 -9.23 -8.70
CA GLY A 85 -4.74 -10.57 -9.24
C GLY A 85 -3.48 -11.43 -9.17
N MET A 86 -2.32 -10.85 -9.50
CA MET A 86 -1.03 -11.53 -9.37
C MET A 86 -0.70 -11.84 -7.90
N ASN A 87 -0.88 -10.87 -7.00
CA ASN A 87 -0.67 -11.05 -5.56
C ASN A 87 -1.56 -12.15 -4.97
N ASN A 88 -2.83 -12.23 -5.40
CA ASN A 88 -3.74 -13.28 -4.96
C ASN A 88 -3.31 -14.67 -5.46
N LYS A 89 -2.86 -14.78 -6.72
CA LYS A 89 -2.29 -16.03 -7.26
C LYS A 89 -1.03 -16.45 -6.50
N ALA A 90 -0.11 -15.52 -6.24
CA ALA A 90 1.10 -15.79 -5.47
C ALA A 90 0.78 -16.25 -4.03
N LYS A 91 -0.16 -15.59 -3.35
CA LYS A 91 -0.63 -16.03 -2.02
C LYS A 91 -1.22 -17.44 -2.05
N LEU A 92 -2.02 -17.77 -3.06
CA LEU A 92 -2.57 -19.11 -3.21
C LEU A 92 -1.47 -20.16 -3.45
N ALA A 93 -0.47 -19.84 -4.28
CA ALA A 93 0.67 -20.71 -4.53
C ALA A 93 1.43 -21.01 -3.23
N LEU A 94 1.71 -19.98 -2.43
CA LEU A 94 2.36 -20.12 -1.13
C LEU A 94 1.53 -20.94 -0.15
N ARG A 95 0.20 -20.75 -0.11
CA ARG A 95 -0.70 -21.54 0.75
C ARG A 95 -0.67 -23.03 0.40
N LYS A 96 -0.66 -23.37 -0.88
CA LYS A 96 -0.53 -24.77 -1.35
C LYS A 96 0.85 -25.34 -1.01
N ALA A 97 1.86 -24.49 -0.91
CA ALA A 97 3.25 -24.85 -0.65
C ALA A 97 3.62 -24.96 0.83
N TYR A 98 2.72 -24.68 1.80
CA TYR A 98 3.05 -24.67 3.24
C TYR A 98 3.66 -25.97 3.79
N GLY A 99 3.51 -27.10 3.10
CA GLY A 99 4.16 -28.37 3.46
C GLY A 99 5.65 -28.45 3.09
N PHE A 100 6.18 -27.48 2.34
CA PHE A 100 7.58 -27.49 1.92
C PHE A 100 8.49 -26.96 3.03
N LYS A 101 9.62 -27.64 3.23
CA LYS A 101 10.59 -27.33 4.29
C LYS A 101 11.73 -26.40 3.82
N SER A 102 11.90 -26.20 2.50
CA SER A 102 12.97 -25.37 1.95
C SER A 102 12.42 -24.17 1.17
N TYR A 103 13.12 -23.03 1.29
CA TYR A 103 12.81 -21.82 0.54
C TYR A 103 12.84 -22.05 -0.99
N GLU A 104 13.77 -22.86 -1.46
CA GLU A 104 13.90 -23.24 -2.87
C GLU A 104 12.64 -23.94 -3.40
N ALA A 105 12.03 -24.82 -2.61
CA ALA A 105 10.80 -25.48 -2.98
C ALA A 105 9.60 -24.52 -3.06
N TYR A 106 9.54 -23.50 -2.18
CA TYR A 106 8.57 -22.41 -2.30
C TYR A 106 8.78 -21.61 -3.59
N GLY A 107 10.03 -21.22 -3.87
CA GLY A 107 10.38 -20.49 -5.09
C GLY A 107 9.98 -21.26 -6.34
N MET A 108 10.33 -22.55 -6.41
CA MET A 108 9.99 -23.43 -7.54
C MET A 108 8.48 -23.58 -7.73
N ALA A 109 7.70 -23.76 -6.66
CA ALA A 109 6.25 -23.83 -6.75
C ALA A 109 5.61 -22.53 -7.23
N LEU A 110 6.17 -21.39 -6.81
CA LEU A 110 5.72 -20.07 -7.23
C LEU A 110 6.03 -19.83 -8.72
N TYR A 111 7.24 -20.15 -9.17
CA TYR A 111 7.63 -20.08 -10.57
C TYR A 111 6.83 -21.04 -11.46
N HIS A 112 6.56 -22.26 -10.99
CA HIS A 112 5.74 -23.21 -11.74
C HIS A 112 4.31 -22.69 -11.97
N GLN A 113 3.68 -22.09 -10.95
CA GLN A 113 2.30 -21.61 -11.07
C GLN A 113 2.18 -20.27 -11.80
N LEU A 114 3.19 -19.41 -11.74
CA LEU A 114 3.15 -18.06 -12.32
C LEU A 114 3.91 -17.93 -13.65
N GLY A 115 4.90 -18.79 -13.90
CA GLY A 115 5.85 -18.67 -15.01
C GLY A 115 5.43 -19.32 -16.32
N LYS A 116 4.19 -19.85 -16.41
CA LYS A 116 3.66 -20.56 -17.60
C LYS A 116 4.67 -21.58 -18.16
N LEU A 117 5.30 -22.34 -17.26
CA LEU A 117 6.29 -23.35 -17.61
C LEU A 117 5.63 -24.50 -18.40
N PRO A 118 6.36 -25.15 -19.31
CA PRO A 118 5.84 -26.31 -20.02
C PRO A 118 5.55 -27.44 -19.03
N GLU A 119 4.28 -27.84 -18.95
CA GLU A 119 3.88 -28.98 -18.13
C GLU A 119 4.15 -30.29 -18.90
N PRO A 120 4.61 -31.36 -18.21
CA PRO A 120 4.78 -32.66 -18.85
C PRO A 120 3.42 -33.19 -19.34
N ASN A 121 3.41 -33.89 -20.49
CA ASN A 121 2.21 -34.51 -21.04
C ASN A 121 1.62 -35.49 -20.02
N ARG A 122 0.48 -35.12 -19.41
CA ARG A 122 -0.27 -35.99 -18.51
C ARG A 122 -1.40 -36.68 -19.27
N THR A 123 -1.59 -37.97 -18.98
CA THR A 123 -2.63 -38.81 -19.59
C THR A 123 -4.05 -38.38 -19.21
N HIS A 124 -4.22 -37.63 -18.12
CA HIS A 124 -5.52 -37.18 -17.61
C HIS A 124 -5.49 -35.70 -17.27
N ARG A 125 -6.52 -34.96 -17.71
CA ARG A 125 -6.76 -33.56 -17.35
C ARG A 125 -7.97 -33.53 -16.42
N PHE A 126 -7.81 -32.97 -15.22
CA PHE A 126 -8.96 -32.68 -14.36
C PHE A 126 -9.56 -31.36 -14.84
N CYS A 127 -10.73 -31.45 -15.47
CA CYS A 127 -11.54 -30.31 -15.89
C CYS A 127 -12.21 -29.64 -14.69
#